data_AF-A0A6L5FH23-F1
#
_entry.id   AF-A0A6L5FH23-F1
#
_cell.length_a   1.000
_cell.length_b   1.000
_cell.length_c   1.000
_cell.angle_alpha   90.00
_cell.angle_beta   90.00
_cell.angle_gamma   90.00
#
_symmetry.space_group_name_H-M   'P 1'
#
loop_
_entity.id
_entity.type
_entity.pdbx_description
1 polymer ?
#
loop_
_entity_poly.entity_id
_entity_poly.type
_entity_poly.pdbx_seq_one_letter_code
_entity_poly.pdbx_strand_id
1 'polypeptide(L)'
;MSETKPELPAEFAALLQTYVEMFGVRPTLPEGRFEFSSAVNPEFLRISEKLRAHAFYSDVFDMKTTQLILFGMLMVEGHHAAQMHALAARRAGATWEELHKVVELAAATRCLMPANQGFAMLNTLRKQEGGG
;
A
#
# COMPACT_ATOMS: atom_id res chain seq x y z
N MET A 1 14.23 16.94 -28.77
CA MET A 1 12.88 17.28 -29.26
C MET A 1 11.93 17.01 -28.11
N SER A 2 11.23 18.03 -27.62
CA SER A 2 10.26 17.86 -26.53
C SER A 2 9.04 17.19 -27.13
N GLU A 3 8.95 15.86 -27.04
CA GLU A 3 7.71 15.15 -27.32
C GLU A 3 6.68 15.62 -26.30
N THR A 4 5.73 16.44 -26.74
CA THR A 4 4.54 16.79 -25.98
C THR A 4 3.82 15.48 -25.65
N LYS A 5 3.82 15.10 -24.36
CA LYS A 5 3.05 13.97 -23.88
C LYS A 5 1.59 14.14 -24.35
N PRO A 6 0.99 13.12 -24.98
CA PRO A 6 -0.41 13.20 -25.37
C PRO A 6 -1.27 13.44 -24.13
N GLU A 7 -2.22 14.36 -24.25
CA GLU A 7 -3.10 14.73 -23.15
C GLU A 7 -4.04 13.56 -22.82
N LEU A 8 -4.15 13.21 -21.54
CA LEU A 8 -5.03 12.13 -21.09
C LEU A 8 -6.49 12.49 -21.39
N PRO A 9 -7.33 11.53 -21.83
CA PRO A 9 -8.77 11.72 -21.86
C PRO A 9 -9.30 12.25 -20.52
N ALA A 10 -10.29 13.14 -20.56
CA ALA A 10 -10.76 13.89 -19.39
C ALA A 10 -11.15 12.98 -18.19
N GLU A 11 -11.75 11.83 -18.46
CA GLU A 11 -12.09 10.85 -17.41
C GLU A 11 -10.85 10.34 -16.65
N PHE A 12 -9.75 10.08 -17.35
CA PHE A 12 -8.52 9.55 -16.78
C PHE A 12 -7.70 10.65 -16.12
N ALA A 13 -7.74 11.86 -16.68
CA ALA A 13 -7.18 13.03 -16.01
C ALA A 13 -7.84 13.27 -14.64
N ALA A 14 -9.17 13.17 -14.56
CA ALA A 14 -9.92 13.33 -13.32
C ALA A 14 -9.58 12.22 -12.30
N LEU A 15 -9.49 10.96 -12.74
CA LEU A 15 -9.08 9.85 -11.88
C LEU A 15 -7.64 10.04 -11.36
N LEU A 16 -6.70 10.44 -12.21
CA LEU A 16 -5.31 10.72 -11.81
C LEU A 16 -5.23 11.88 -10.81
N GLN A 17 -6.11 12.87 -10.91
CA GLN A 17 -6.17 13.98 -9.96
C GLN A 17 -6.46 13.52 -8.53
N THR A 18 -7.25 12.45 -8.34
CA THR A 18 -7.52 11.89 -7.00
C THR A 18 -6.24 11.39 -6.29
N TYR A 19 -5.23 10.98 -7.06
CA TYR A 19 -3.92 10.61 -6.50
C TYR A 19 -3.18 11.83 -5.98
N VAL A 20 -3.25 12.95 -6.70
CA VAL A 20 -2.63 14.20 -6.28
C VAL A 20 -3.30 14.74 -5.02
N GLU A 21 -4.62 14.63 -4.91
CA GLU A 21 -5.35 15.00 -3.69
C GLU A 21 -4.90 14.17 -2.49
N MET A 22 -4.85 12.84 -2.67
CA MET A 22 -4.43 11.88 -1.64
C MET A 22 -2.97 12.09 -1.21
N PHE A 23 -2.04 12.10 -2.16
CA PHE A 23 -0.61 12.10 -1.90
C PHE A 23 0.01 13.50 -1.81
N GLY A 24 -0.67 14.54 -2.31
CA GLY A 24 -0.13 15.89 -2.47
C GLY A 24 0.80 16.06 -3.67
N VAL A 25 1.13 14.97 -4.36
CA VAL A 25 2.01 14.93 -5.53
C VAL A 25 1.47 13.89 -6.51
N ARG A 26 1.84 14.02 -7.79
CA ARG A 26 1.53 13.00 -8.78
C ARG A 26 2.52 11.82 -8.62
N PRO A 27 2.05 10.61 -8.29
CA PRO A 27 2.94 9.46 -8.10
C PRO A 27 3.36 8.84 -9.44
N THR A 28 4.64 8.54 -9.59
CA THR A 28 5.24 8.06 -10.85
C THR A 28 4.63 6.77 -11.38
N LEU A 29 4.38 5.78 -10.51
CA LEU A 29 3.86 4.47 -10.95
C LEU A 29 2.41 4.55 -11.45
N PRO A 30 1.45 5.15 -10.71
CA PRO A 30 0.13 5.42 -11.26
C PRO A 30 0.17 6.28 -12.52
N GLU A 31 0.97 7.36 -12.57
CA GLU A 31 1.10 8.18 -13.78
C GLU A 31 1.49 7.35 -15.01
N GLY A 32 2.52 6.50 -14.88
CA GLY A 32 2.93 5.59 -15.96
C GLY A 32 1.83 4.60 -16.37
N ARG A 33 1.07 4.06 -15.40
CA ARG A 33 -0.10 3.20 -15.71
C ARG A 33 -1.15 3.96 -16.50
N PHE A 34 -1.47 5.18 -16.11
CA PHE A 34 -2.46 6.01 -16.79
C PHE A 34 -2.02 6.32 -18.22
N GLU A 35 -0.80 6.83 -18.40
CA GLU A 35 -0.23 7.20 -19.70
C GLU A 35 -0.21 6.02 -20.68
N PHE A 36 0.25 4.87 -20.22
CA PHE A 36 0.37 3.69 -21.09
C PHE A 36 -0.99 3.03 -21.33
N SER A 37 -1.74 2.74 -20.26
CA SER A 37 -2.96 1.95 -20.38
C SER A 37 -4.10 2.74 -21.02
N SER A 38 -4.16 4.07 -20.89
CA SER A 38 -5.20 4.85 -21.58
C SER A 38 -5.07 4.76 -23.10
N ALA A 39 -3.84 4.62 -23.61
CA ALA A 39 -3.58 4.49 -25.05
C ALA A 39 -3.73 3.05 -25.55
N VAL A 40 -3.29 2.06 -24.75
CA VAL A 40 -3.22 0.66 -25.19
C VAL A 40 -4.52 -0.11 -24.89
N ASN A 41 -5.07 0.05 -23.68
CA ASN A 41 -6.27 -0.63 -23.25
C ASN A 41 -7.03 0.21 -22.20
N PRO A 42 -7.79 1.23 -22.64
CA PRO A 42 -8.48 2.14 -21.75
C PRO A 42 -9.54 1.43 -20.89
N GLU A 43 -10.11 0.32 -21.37
CA GLU A 43 -11.08 -0.44 -20.58
C GLU A 43 -10.43 -1.15 -19.39
N PHE A 44 -9.25 -1.73 -19.59
CA PHE A 44 -8.49 -2.30 -18.48
C PHE A 44 -8.09 -1.22 -17.46
N LEU A 45 -7.72 -0.02 -17.92
CA LEU A 45 -7.47 1.10 -17.02
C LEU A 45 -8.71 1.41 -16.18
N ARG A 46 -9.90 1.55 -16.78
CA ARG A 46 -11.16 1.79 -16.05
C ARG A 46 -11.44 0.70 -15.01
N ILE A 47 -11.28 -0.56 -15.38
CA ILE A 47 -11.51 -1.70 -14.46
C ILE A 47 -10.51 -1.64 -13.29
N SER A 48 -9.23 -1.37 -13.58
CA SER A 48 -8.18 -1.31 -12.55
C SER A 48 -8.40 -0.16 -11.57
N GLU A 49 -8.83 1.00 -12.06
CA GLU A 49 -9.14 2.17 -11.22
C GLU A 49 -10.43 1.96 -10.43
N LYS A 50 -11.43 1.27 -10.99
CA LYS A 50 -12.63 0.88 -10.26
C LYS A 50 -12.31 -0.09 -9.12
N LEU A 51 -11.44 -1.07 -9.34
CA LEU A 51 -10.95 -1.97 -8.30
C LEU A 51 -10.29 -1.18 -7.17
N ARG A 52 -9.33 -0.31 -7.52
CA ARG A 52 -8.64 0.51 -6.52
C ARG A 52 -9.61 1.39 -5.75
N ALA A 53 -10.48 2.13 -6.44
CA ALA A 53 -11.42 3.05 -5.81
C ALA A 53 -12.35 2.31 -4.85
N HIS A 54 -12.89 1.15 -5.25
CA HIS A 54 -13.75 0.34 -4.41
C HIS A 54 -13.04 -0.20 -3.16
N ALA A 55 -11.76 -0.55 -3.27
CA ALA A 55 -10.98 -1.04 -2.14
C ALA A 55 -10.50 0.08 -1.19
N PHE A 56 -10.21 1.27 -1.73
CA PHE A 56 -9.59 2.37 -0.97
C PHE A 56 -10.60 3.32 -0.32
N TYR A 57 -11.75 3.54 -0.98
CA TYR A 57 -12.79 4.42 -0.48
C TYR A 57 -13.95 3.56 0.03
N SER A 58 -14.17 3.60 1.33
CA SER A 58 -15.17 2.78 2.02
C SER A 58 -15.84 3.58 3.14
N ASP A 59 -17.04 3.16 3.51
CA ASP A 59 -17.75 3.58 4.72
C ASP A 59 -17.30 2.80 5.98
N VAL A 60 -16.49 1.75 5.81
CA VAL A 60 -15.97 0.91 6.90
C VAL A 60 -14.73 1.53 7.55
N PHE A 61 -13.78 2.04 6.75
CA PHE A 61 -12.56 2.69 7.24
C PHE A 61 -12.38 4.07 6.64
N ASP A 62 -12.01 5.03 7.49
CA ASP A 62 -11.64 6.36 7.05
C ASP A 62 -10.30 6.34 6.27
N MET A 63 -10.02 7.44 5.55
CA MET A 63 -8.80 7.55 4.75
C MET A 63 -7.55 7.34 5.61
N LYS A 64 -7.53 7.89 6.84
CA LYS A 64 -6.40 7.74 7.76
C LYS A 64 -6.10 6.26 8.03
N THR A 65 -7.12 5.50 8.43
CA THR A 65 -7.01 4.08 8.77
C THR A 65 -6.61 3.25 7.57
N THR A 66 -7.26 3.47 6.42
CA THR A 66 -6.92 2.78 5.17
C THR A 66 -5.45 2.98 4.79
N GLN A 67 -4.94 4.21 4.88
CA GLN A 67 -3.55 4.51 4.53
C GLN A 67 -2.54 3.94 5.54
N LEU A 68 -2.86 3.90 6.84
CA LEU A 68 -2.03 3.25 7.86
C LEU A 68 -1.92 1.73 7.63
N ILE A 69 -3.03 1.08 7.24
CA ILE A 69 -3.04 -0.35 6.90
C ILE A 69 -2.15 -0.60 5.67
N LEU A 70 -2.34 0.17 4.59
CA LEU A 70 -1.57 0.03 3.36
C LEU A 70 -0.08 0.32 3.57
N PHE A 71 0.24 1.31 4.42
CA PHE A 71 1.62 1.58 4.85
C PHE A 71 2.24 0.35 5.51
N GLY A 72 1.56 -0.27 6.47
CA GLY A 72 2.02 -1.48 7.14
C GLY A 72 2.19 -2.67 6.20
N MET A 73 1.20 -2.93 5.34
CA MET A 73 1.24 -4.03 4.35
C MET A 73 2.45 -3.91 3.42
N LEU A 74 2.62 -2.74 2.80
CA LEU A 74 3.71 -2.50 1.86
C LEU A 74 5.07 -2.46 2.55
N MET A 75 5.12 -1.99 3.80
CA MET A 75 6.35 -2.05 4.61
C MET A 75 6.75 -3.48 4.91
N VAL A 76 5.79 -4.34 5.30
CA VAL A 76 6.05 -5.77 5.49
C VAL A 76 6.55 -6.37 4.18
N GLU A 77 5.99 -6.03 3.02
CA GLU A 77 6.45 -6.52 1.71
C GLU A 77 7.81 -5.95 1.25
N GLY A 78 8.35 -4.92 1.92
CA GLY A 78 9.56 -4.22 1.49
C GLY A 78 9.35 -3.35 0.24
N HIS A 79 8.11 -2.97 -0.03
CA HIS A 79 7.75 -2.23 -1.23
C HIS A 79 7.93 -0.71 -1.04
N HIS A 80 8.65 -0.05 -1.96
CA HIS A 80 9.00 1.38 -1.88
C HIS A 80 7.78 2.32 -1.78
N ALA A 81 6.62 1.90 -2.30
CA ALA A 81 5.38 2.67 -2.19
C ALA A 81 4.90 2.86 -0.73
N ALA A 82 5.42 2.12 0.25
CA ALA A 82 5.09 2.30 1.66
C ALA A 82 5.24 3.77 2.12
N GLN A 83 6.27 4.48 1.65
CA GLN A 83 6.48 5.89 1.98
C GLN A 83 5.32 6.79 1.52
N MET A 84 4.75 6.52 0.33
CA MET A 84 3.61 7.29 -0.19
C MET A 84 2.37 7.10 0.66
N HIS A 85 2.15 5.88 1.18
CA HIS A 85 1.02 5.60 2.06
C HIS A 85 1.21 6.19 3.46
N ALA A 86 2.44 6.23 3.99
CA ALA A 86 2.74 6.99 5.21
C ALA A 86 2.44 8.50 5.02
N LEU A 87 2.81 9.07 3.87
CA LEU A 87 2.52 10.46 3.53
C LEU A 87 1.01 10.71 3.42
N ALA A 88 0.26 9.84 2.73
CA ALA A 88 -1.19 9.95 2.62
C ALA A 88 -1.87 9.86 3.99
N ALA A 89 -1.42 8.97 4.87
CA ALA A 89 -1.91 8.87 6.24
C ALA A 89 -1.68 10.18 7.01
N ARG A 90 -0.48 10.78 6.91
CA ARG A 90 -0.18 12.09 7.52
C ARG A 90 -1.10 13.20 7.03
N ARG A 91 -1.35 13.24 5.71
CA ARG A 91 -2.27 14.22 5.10
C ARG A 91 -3.72 14.01 5.56
N ALA A 92 -4.11 12.77 5.85
CA ALA A 92 -5.39 12.42 6.43
C ALA A 92 -5.44 12.60 7.97
N GLY A 93 -4.40 13.17 8.59
CA GLY A 93 -4.37 13.50 10.02
C GLY A 93 -3.76 12.44 10.93
N ALA A 94 -3.12 11.39 10.39
CA ALA A 94 -2.35 10.46 11.23
C ALA A 94 -1.21 11.19 11.93
N THR A 95 -0.94 10.83 13.19
CA THR A 95 0.17 11.30 14.03
C THR A 95 1.47 10.54 13.73
N TRP A 96 2.59 11.03 14.27
CA TRP A 96 3.87 10.30 14.15
C TRP A 96 3.87 9.05 15.03
N GLU A 97 3.17 9.09 16.16
CA GLU A 97 2.97 7.97 17.07
C GLU A 97 2.18 6.84 16.41
N GLU A 98 1.12 7.16 15.65
CA GLU A 98 0.37 6.17 14.85
C GLU A 98 1.27 5.53 13.77
N LEU A 99 2.08 6.31 13.06
CA LEU A 99 3.01 5.75 12.08
C LEU A 99 4.08 4.87 12.73
N HIS A 100 4.67 5.32 13.83
CA HIS A 100 5.67 4.53 14.57
C HIS A 100 5.05 3.23 15.08
N LYS A 101 3.80 3.26 15.56
CA LYS A 101 3.07 2.05 15.95
C LYS A 101 2.92 1.08 14.79
N VAL A 102 2.64 1.55 13.57
CA VAL A 102 2.61 0.69 12.38
C VAL A 102 3.98 0.04 12.10
N VAL A 103 5.08 0.77 12.29
CA VAL A 103 6.44 0.22 12.16
C VAL A 103 6.71 -0.88 13.20
N GLU A 104 6.34 -0.65 14.47
CA GLU A 104 6.46 -1.65 15.52
C GLU A 104 5.66 -2.93 15.19
N LEU A 105 4.43 -2.77 14.69
CA LEU A 105 3.59 -3.88 14.25
C LEU A 105 4.23 -4.65 13.09
N ALA A 106 4.72 -3.94 12.06
CA ALA A 106 5.38 -4.56 10.91
C ALA A 106 6.64 -5.35 11.31
N ALA A 107 7.46 -4.77 12.20
CA ALA A 107 8.64 -5.44 12.77
C ALA A 107 8.25 -6.71 13.53
N ALA A 108 7.25 -6.62 14.42
CA ALA A 108 6.76 -7.76 15.18
C ALA A 108 6.24 -8.87 14.27
N THR A 109 5.46 -8.56 13.22
CA THR A 109 4.95 -9.56 12.27
C THR A 109 6.07 -10.32 11.56
N ARG A 110 7.15 -9.62 11.17
CA ARG A 110 8.32 -10.26 10.55
C ARG A 110 9.13 -11.11 11.54
N CYS A 111 9.29 -10.66 12.79
CA CYS A 111 10.10 -11.35 13.80
C CYS A 111 9.39 -12.51 14.51
N LEU A 112 8.08 -12.43 14.71
CA LEU A 112 7.33 -13.45 15.44
C LEU A 112 7.18 -14.75 14.64
N MET A 113 7.18 -14.70 13.30
CA MET A 113 7.09 -15.90 12.47
C MET A 113 8.23 -16.90 12.74
N PRO A 114 9.52 -16.53 12.62
CA PRO A 114 10.61 -17.46 12.93
C PRO A 114 10.66 -17.83 14.42
N ALA A 115 10.31 -16.92 15.33
CA ALA A 115 10.24 -17.23 16.77
C ALA A 115 9.20 -18.33 17.05
N ASN A 116 7.97 -18.15 16.55
CA ASN A 116 6.89 -19.12 16.73
C ASN A 116 7.23 -20.49 16.14
N GLN A 117 7.76 -20.52 14.91
CA GLN A 117 8.16 -21.76 14.26
C GLN A 117 9.33 -22.44 14.99
N GLY A 118 10.35 -21.68 15.37
CA GLY A 118 11.51 -22.19 16.09
C GLY A 118 11.13 -22.78 17.45
N PHE A 119 10.35 -22.05 18.26
CA PHE A 119 9.91 -22.56 19.56
C PHE A 119 9.01 -23.79 19.44
N ALA A 120 8.12 -23.84 18.45
CA ALA A 120 7.30 -25.02 18.21
C ALA A 120 8.14 -26.25 17.80
N MET A 121 9.16 -26.05 16.96
CA MET A 121 10.10 -27.09 16.55
C MET A 121 10.92 -27.61 17.74
N LEU A 122 11.52 -26.71 18.53
CA LEU A 122 12.30 -27.07 19.72
C LEU A 122 11.44 -27.79 20.76
N ASN A 123 10.18 -27.36 20.94
CA ASN A 123 9.26 -28.05 21.84
C ASN A 123 8.92 -29.46 21.36
N THR A 124 8.84 -29.68 20.04
CA THR A 124 8.64 -31.02 19.46
C THR A 124 9.84 -31.91 19.73
N LEU A 125 11.06 -31.42 19.49
CA LEU A 125 12.30 -32.17 19.76
C LEU A 125 12.41 -32.55 21.23
N ARG A 126 12.17 -31.61 22.15
CA ARG A 126 12.18 -31.86 23.60
C ARG A 126 11.23 -32.98 24.02
N LYS A 127 10.05 -33.06 23.39
CA LYS A 127 9.08 -34.15 23.65
C LYS A 127 9.54 -35.50 23.09
N GLN A 128 10.22 -35.51 21.95
CA GLN A 128 10.75 -36.73 21.33
C GLN A 128 11.93 -37.32 22.11
N GLU A 129 12.76 -36.48 22.72
CA GLU A 129 13.91 -36.90 23.55
C GLU A 129 13.50 -37.47 24.93
N GLY A 130 12.21 -37.57 25.24
CA GLY A 130 11.72 -38.07 26.53
C GLY A 130 11.85 -37.06 27.68
N GLY A 131 12.04 -35.77 27.38
CA GLY A 131 12.08 -34.68 28.36
C GLY A 131 10.71 -34.25 28.89
N GLY A 132 9.76 -35.18 29.00
CA GLY A 132 8.41 -34.98 29.52
C GLY A 132 7.87 -36.25 30.15
#